data_AF-A0A7C1W168-F1
#
_entry.id   AF-A0A7C1W168-F1
#
_cell.length_a   1.000
_cell.length_b   1.000
_cell.length_c   1.000
_cell.angle_alpha   90.00
_cell.angle_beta   90.00
_cell.angle_gamma   90.00
#
_symmetry.space_group_name_H-M   'P 1'
#
loop_
_entity.id
_entity.type
_entity.pdbx_description
1 polymer ?
#
loop_
_entity_poly.entity_id
_entity_poly.type
_entity_poly.pdbx_seq_one_letter_code
_entity_poly.pdbx_strand_id
1 'polypeptide(L)'
;MARRYIVYKDGKEDEVNVYGWGMKDGKKILILGESEVKLSRKKLTRFLKRAERIKHYEGAKECLLLAITHMTHSKIEEYARRR
;
A
#
# COMPACT_ATOMS: atom_id res chain seq x y z
N MET A 1 13.66 1.12 -1.90
CA MET A 1 12.47 0.29 -1.59
C MET A 1 12.30 -0.73 -2.72
N ALA A 2 11.78 -1.91 -2.42
CA ALA A 2 11.67 -3.01 -3.39
C ALA A 2 10.30 -3.68 -3.30
N ARG A 3 9.92 -4.37 -4.38
CA ARG A 3 8.78 -5.29 -4.41
C ARG A 3 9.04 -6.43 -3.44
N ARG A 4 8.01 -6.82 -2.68
CA ARG A 4 8.13 -7.87 -1.66
C ARG A 4 6.88 -8.75 -1.64
N TYR A 5 7.07 -10.03 -1.39
CA TYR A 5 6.02 -10.96 -0.98
C TYR A 5 5.99 -11.03 0.54
N ILE A 6 4.82 -10.80 1.13
CA ILE A 6 4.55 -10.96 2.56
C ILE A 6 3.87 -12.29 2.75
N VAL A 7 4.57 -13.24 3.37
CA VAL A 7 4.07 -14.59 3.64
C VAL A 7 3.50 -14.62 5.05
N TYR A 8 2.23 -14.97 5.17
CA TYR A 8 1.51 -15.05 6.44
C TYR A 8 1.70 -16.41 7.12
N LYS A 9 1.27 -16.49 8.39
CA LYS A 9 1.34 -17.74 9.18
C LYS A 9 0.51 -18.88 8.59
N ASP A 10 -0.54 -18.57 7.83
CA ASP A 10 -1.40 -19.55 7.16
C ASP A 10 -0.88 -19.96 5.77
N GLY A 11 0.34 -19.54 5.41
CA GLY A 11 0.97 -19.83 4.12
C GLY A 11 0.44 -19.00 2.96
N LYS A 12 -0.57 -18.14 3.16
CA LYS A 12 -0.98 -17.19 2.12
C LYS A 12 0.11 -16.14 1.92
N GLU A 13 0.10 -15.53 0.73
CA GLU A 13 1.01 -14.44 0.41
C GLU A 13 0.31 -13.25 -0.20
N ASP A 14 0.87 -12.07 0.06
CA ASP A 14 0.53 -10.84 -0.62
C ASP A 14 1.75 -10.21 -1.24
N GLU A 15 1.67 -9.90 -2.54
CA GLU A 15 2.64 -9.08 -3.21
C GLU A 15 2.35 -7.59 -2.98
N VAL A 16 3.37 -6.81 -2.66
CA VAL A 16 3.33 -5.36 -2.63
C VAL A 16 4.48 -4.77 -3.44
N ASN A 17 4.20 -3.73 -4.24
CA ASN A 17 5.22 -3.17 -5.14
C ASN A 17 6.22 -2.29 -4.41
N VAL A 18 5.78 -1.60 -3.37
CA VAL A 18 6.65 -0.83 -2.48
C VAL A 18 6.45 -1.35 -1.06
N TYR A 19 7.53 -1.85 -0.48
CA TYR A 19 7.61 -2.17 0.94
C TYR A 19 8.82 -1.48 1.56
N GLY A 20 8.62 -0.88 2.72
CA GLY A 20 9.72 -0.35 3.53
C GLY A 20 9.25 0.16 4.88
N TRP A 21 10.21 0.43 5.73
CA TRP A 21 10.00 1.13 6.99
C TRP A 21 10.68 2.49 6.91
N GLY A 22 10.07 3.49 7.54
CA GLY A 22 10.61 4.84 7.63
C GLY A 22 10.41 5.43 9.01
N MET A 23 10.87 6.68 9.17
CA MET A 23 10.66 7.49 10.36
C MET A 23 9.89 8.75 10.00
N LYS A 24 8.88 9.08 10.79
CA LYS A 24 8.12 10.34 10.69
C LYS A 24 7.88 10.87 12.10
N ASP A 25 8.33 12.08 12.37
CA ASP A 25 8.18 12.74 13.68
C ASP A 25 8.63 11.85 14.86
N GLY A 26 9.79 11.19 14.69
CA GLY A 26 10.34 10.27 15.69
C GLY A 26 9.62 8.93 15.83
N LYS A 27 8.59 8.65 15.03
CA LYS A 27 7.86 7.38 15.04
C LYS A 27 8.24 6.51 13.84
N LYS A 28 8.37 5.21 14.09
CA LYS A 28 8.55 4.20 13.03
C LYS A 28 7.23 3.99 12.30
N ILE A 29 7.24 4.19 10.99
CA ILE A 29 6.07 4.03 10.12
C ILE A 29 6.33 2.97 9.05
N LEU A 30 5.30 2.21 8.70
CA LEU A 30 5.34 1.32 7.55
C LEU A 30 5.04 2.11 6.28
N ILE A 31 5.69 1.77 5.17
CA ILE A 31 5.46 2.38 3.86
C ILE A 31 5.08 1.26 2.91
N LEU A 32 3.85 1.33 2.39
CA LEU A 32 3.31 0.37 1.44
C LEU A 32 2.86 1.09 0.17
N GLY A 33 3.02 0.47 -0.98
CA GLY A 33 2.57 1.09 -2.23
C GLY A 33 2.23 0.11 -3.34
N GLU A 34 1.35 0.60 -4.22
CA GLU A 34 0.96 -0.03 -5.48
C GLU A 34 1.49 0.78 -6.65
N SER A 35 2.03 0.09 -7.66
CA SER A 35 2.47 0.70 -8.91
C SER A 35 1.66 0.11 -10.06
N GLU A 36 0.97 0.99 -10.79
CA GLU A 36 0.10 0.61 -11.89
C GLU A 36 0.28 1.58 -13.06
N VAL A 37 0.27 1.10 -14.31
CA VAL A 37 0.37 2.01 -15.46
C VAL A 37 -0.82 2.97 -15.51
N LYS A 38 -2.02 2.43 -15.26
CA LYS A 38 -3.28 3.17 -15.18
C LYS A 38 -4.04 2.79 -13.92
N LEU A 39 -4.18 3.75 -13.00
CA LEU A 39 -4.87 3.52 -11.75
C LEU A 39 -6.37 3.32 -11.97
N SER A 40 -6.94 2.33 -11.27
CA SER A 40 -8.38 2.09 -11.27
C SER A 40 -8.91 1.96 -9.85
N ARG A 41 -10.19 2.33 -9.66
CA ARG A 41 -10.86 2.22 -8.36
C ARG A 41 -10.78 0.81 -7.79
N LYS A 42 -11.04 -0.21 -8.62
CA LYS A 42 -11.00 -1.63 -8.22
C LYS A 42 -9.62 -2.03 -7.70
N LYS A 43 -8.55 -1.65 -8.40
CA LYS A 43 -7.18 -1.95 -7.97
C LYS A 43 -6.81 -1.22 -6.69
N LEU A 44 -7.14 0.08 -6.59
CA LEU A 44 -6.88 0.85 -5.37
C LEU A 44 -7.63 0.26 -4.17
N THR A 45 -8.91 -0.09 -4.31
CA THR A 45 -9.67 -0.73 -3.23
C THR A 45 -9.06 -2.06 -2.79
N ARG A 46 -8.53 -2.86 -3.73
CA ARG A 46 -7.82 -4.11 -3.40
C ARG A 46 -6.51 -3.84 -2.67
N PHE A 47 -5.74 -2.85 -3.12
CA PHE A 47 -4.52 -2.42 -2.45
C PHE A 47 -4.79 -1.99 -1.01
N LEU A 48 -5.81 -1.16 -0.76
CA LEU A 48 -6.16 -0.73 0.60
C LEU A 48 -6.46 -1.91 1.54
N LYS A 49 -7.21 -2.91 1.06
CA LYS A 49 -7.50 -4.13 1.85
C LYS A 49 -6.25 -4.95 2.16
N ARG A 50 -5.34 -5.06 1.20
CA ARG A 50 -4.04 -5.74 1.36
C ARG A 50 -3.14 -4.96 2.32
N ALA A 51 -3.05 -3.65 2.16
CA ALA A 51 -2.23 -2.78 2.99
C ALA A 51 -2.66 -2.83 4.45
N GLU A 52 -3.97 -2.84 4.73
CA GLU A 52 -4.47 -2.98 6.11
C GLU A 52 -4.09 -4.32 6.74
N ARG A 53 -4.21 -5.42 5.97
CA ARG A 53 -3.80 -6.75 6.41
C ARG A 53 -2.29 -6.83 6.68
N ILE A 54 -1.46 -6.28 5.78
CA ILE A 54 -0.01 -6.23 5.96
C ILE A 54 0.35 -5.37 7.17
N LYS A 55 -0.25 -4.17 7.32
CA LYS A 55 -0.03 -3.27 8.46
C LYS A 55 -0.28 -3.98 9.79
N HIS A 56 -1.41 -4.70 9.90
CA HIS A 56 -1.75 -5.47 11.09
C HIS A 56 -0.75 -6.61 11.34
N TYR A 57 -0.40 -7.37 10.30
CA TYR A 57 0.56 -8.46 10.39
C TYR A 57 1.96 -8.00 10.85
N GLU A 58 2.41 -6.86 10.33
CA GLU A 58 3.70 -6.23 10.67
C GLU A 58 3.68 -5.50 12.03
N GLY A 59 2.52 -5.38 12.68
CA GLY A 59 2.37 -4.65 13.94
C GLY A 59 2.61 -3.15 13.82
N ALA A 60 2.44 -2.57 12.62
CA ALA A 60 2.67 -1.16 12.36
C ALA A 60 1.51 -0.30 12.89
N LYS A 61 1.81 0.68 13.76
CA LYS A 61 0.80 1.64 14.25
C LYS A 61 0.35 2.61 13.16
N GLU A 62 1.33 3.10 12.40
CA GLU A 62 1.13 4.08 11.32
C GLU A 62 1.64 3.50 10.00
N CYS A 63 0.93 3.79 8.92
CA CYS A 63 1.28 3.35 7.57
C CYS A 63 1.08 4.49 6.58
N LEU A 64 2.11 4.80 5.80
CA LEU A 64 2.03 5.65 4.63
C LEU A 64 1.70 4.80 3.41
N LEU A 65 0.68 5.20 2.67
CA LEU A 65 0.21 4.51 1.47
C LEU A 65 0.58 5.30 0.22
N LEU A 66 1.16 4.62 -0.76
CA LEU A 66 1.57 5.20 -2.03
C LEU A 66 0.78 4.56 -3.19
N ALA A 67 0.17 5.39 -4.02
CA ALA A 67 -0.37 4.99 -5.32
C ALA A 67 0.49 5.62 -6.42
N ILE A 68 1.32 4.82 -7.07
CA ILE A 68 2.27 5.27 -8.10
C ILE A 68 1.68 4.90 -9.46
N THR A 69 1.45 5.90 -10.31
CA THR A 69 0.83 5.67 -11.63
C THR A 69 1.34 6.64 -12.67
N HIS A 70 1.42 6.20 -13.93
CA HIS A 70 1.74 7.09 -15.06
C HIS A 70 0.52 7.94 -15.46
N MET A 71 -0.69 7.39 -15.31
CA MET A 71 -1.93 8.09 -15.63
C MET A 71 -3.08 7.69 -14.71
N THR A 72 -4.00 8.63 -14.48
CA THR A 72 -5.24 8.38 -13.74
C THR A 72 -6.33 9.33 -14.24
N HIS A 73 -7.59 8.94 -14.09
CA HIS A 73 -8.72 9.83 -14.34
C HIS A 73 -9.00 10.64 -13.07
N SER A 74 -9.39 11.92 -13.19
CA SER A 74 -9.70 12.82 -12.06
C SER A 74 -10.56 12.18 -10.96
N LYS A 75 -11.68 11.52 -11.32
CA LYS A 75 -12.55 10.77 -10.39
C LYS A 75 -11.82 9.69 -9.58
N ILE A 76 -10.78 9.07 -10.14
CA ILE A 76 -10.00 8.04 -9.45
C ILE A 76 -8.97 8.69 -8.52
N GLU A 77 -8.35 9.78 -8.94
CA GLU A 77 -7.47 10.58 -8.08
C GLU A 77 -8.23 11.13 -6.87
N GLU A 78 -9.42 11.69 -7.08
CA GLU A 78 -10.29 12.16 -6.02
C GLU A 78 -10.68 11.03 -5.06
N TYR A 79 -11.01 9.86 -5.60
CA TYR A 79 -11.27 8.67 -4.79
C TYR A 79 -10.05 8.27 -3.95
N ALA A 80 -8.83 8.41 -4.47
CA ALA A 80 -7.60 8.11 -3.76
C ALA A 80 -7.30 9.13 -2.65
N ARG A 81 -7.53 10.42 -2.89
CA ARG A 81 -7.27 11.51 -1.91
C ARG A 81 -8.21 11.48 -0.70
N ARG A 82 -9.39 10.86 -0.83
CA ARG A 82 -10.39 10.73 0.23
C ARG A 82 -10.17 9.50 1.14
N ARG A 83 -9.02 8.82 1.02
CA ARG A 83 -8.68 7.57 1.74
C ARG A 83 -7.39 7.76 2.52
#